data_AF-A0A6L3X112-F1
#
_entry.id   AF-A0A6L3X112-F1
#
_cell.length_a   1.000
_cell.length_b   1.000
_cell.length_c   1.000
_cell.angle_alpha   90.00
_cell.angle_beta   90.00
_cell.angle_gamma   90.00
#
_symmetry.space_group_name_H-M   'P 1'
#
loop_
_entity.id
_entity.type
_entity.pdbx_description
1 polymer ?
#
loop_
_entity_poly.entity_id
_entity_poly.type
_entity_poly.pdbx_seq_one_letter_code
_entity_poly.pdbx_strand_id
1 'polypeptide(L)' 'ILFHSREALLALQLFNAVFIGIVAGIGMLWFQDLMPGRAGSATTLFTNSISTGVILAGVIQGALSQSYGHASVYWGVA' A
#
# COMPACT_ATOMS: atom_id res chain seq x y z
N ILE A 1 -14.59 20.17 9.19
CA ILE A 1 -13.78 20.98 10.13
C ILE A 1 -12.58 20.20 10.68
N LEU A 2 -12.68 18.90 10.98
CA LEU A 2 -11.54 18.08 11.45
C LEU A 2 -10.48 17.74 10.36
N PHE A 3 -10.90 17.36 9.16
CA PHE A 3 -10.03 16.80 8.11
C PHE A 3 -9.21 17.82 7.27
N HIS A 4 -9.21 19.10 7.63
CA HIS A 4 -8.36 20.12 6.99
C HIS A 4 -7.16 20.51 7.85
N SER A 5 -7.12 20.08 9.12
CA SER A 5 -6.04 20.41 10.03
C SER A 5 -4.86 19.45 9.83
N ARG A 6 -3.65 20.00 9.67
CA ARG A 6 -2.40 19.24 9.49
C ARG A 6 -2.21 18.20 10.60
N GLU A 7 -2.54 18.58 11.83
CA GLU A 7 -2.43 17.72 13.01
C GLU A 7 -3.35 16.51 12.93
N ALA A 8 -4.60 16.69 12.50
CA ALA A 8 -5.52 15.57 12.30
C ALA A 8 -5.08 14.63 11.17
N LEU A 9 -4.54 15.17 10.07
CA LEU A 9 -3.99 14.35 8.97
C LEU A 9 -2.78 13.54 9.41
N LEU A 10 -1.89 14.12 10.24
CA LEU A 10 -0.75 13.41 10.82
C LEU A 10 -1.20 12.33 11.80
N ALA A 11 -2.19 12.61 12.65
CA ALA A 11 -2.77 11.60 13.53
C ALA A 11 -3.38 10.43 12.74
N LEU A 12 -4.00 10.71 11.59
CA LEU A 12 -4.55 9.68 10.71
C LEU A 12 -3.48 8.71 10.17
N GLN A 13 -2.23 9.18 10.01
CA GLN A 13 -1.13 8.33 9.54
C GLN A 13 -0.79 7.21 10.54
N LEU A 14 -1.06 7.38 11.83
CA LEU A 14 -0.88 6.30 12.82
C LEU A 14 -1.84 5.15 12.53
N PHE A 15 -3.11 5.44 12.24
CA PHE A 15 -4.09 4.43 11.86
C PHE A 15 -3.74 3.76 10.53
N ASN A 16 -3.27 4.55 9.56
CA ASN A 16 -2.81 4.02 8.27
C ASN A 16 -1.59 3.09 8.45
N ALA A 17 -0.60 3.49 9.27
CA ALA A 17 0.58 2.68 9.54
C ALA A 17 0.24 1.36 10.24
N VAL A 18 -0.67 1.40 11.23
CA VAL A 18 -1.17 0.18 11.89
C VAL A 18 -1.86 -0.74 10.87
N PHE A 19 -2.71 -0.19 10.02
CA PHE A 19 -3.40 -0.95 8.98
C PHE A 19 -2.41 -1.63 8.02
N ILE A 20 -1.48 -0.87 7.43
CA ILE A 20 -0.47 -1.40 6.50
C ILE A 20 0.41 -2.44 7.20
N GLY A 21 0.83 -2.19 8.44
CA GLY A 21 1.68 -3.10 9.21
C GLY A 21 1.01 -4.46 9.48
N ILE A 22 -0.27 -4.44 9.86
CA ILE A 22 -1.04 -5.67 10.09
C ILE A 22 -1.20 -6.46 8.78
N VAL A 23 -1.62 -5.78 7.71
CA VAL A 23 -1.84 -6.43 6.40
C VAL A 23 -0.54 -7.02 5.85
N ALA A 24 0.56 -6.27 5.90
CA ALA A 24 1.86 -6.73 5.44
C ALA A 24 2.41 -7.88 6.30
N GLY A 25 2.26 -7.80 7.61
CA GLY A 25 2.73 -8.84 8.54
C GLY A 25 1.98 -10.16 8.36
N ILE A 26 0.65 -10.12 8.35
CA ILE A 26 -0.19 -11.30 8.11
C ILE A 26 0.05 -11.87 6.71
N GLY A 27 0.13 -11.00 5.69
CA GLY A 27 0.37 -11.42 4.31
C GLY A 27 1.70 -12.16 4.14
N MET A 28 2.77 -11.69 4.78
CA MET A 28 4.07 -12.36 4.74
C MET A 28 4.02 -13.73 5.44
N LEU A 29 3.41 -13.81 6.62
CA LEU A 29 3.22 -15.10 7.33
C LEU A 29 2.47 -16.11 6.46
N TRP A 30 1.38 -15.69 5.82
CA TRP A 30 0.61 -16.54 4.91
C TRP A 30 1.44 -17.07 3.74
N PHE A 31 2.28 -16.24 3.11
CA PHE A 31 3.18 -16.67 2.05
C PHE A 31 4.26 -17.63 2.53
N GLN A 32 4.78 -17.42 3.75
CA GLN A 32 5.77 -18.33 4.35
C GLN A 32 5.15 -19.68 4.69
N ASP A 33 3.90 -19.71 5.19
CA ASP A 33 3.16 -20.93 5.50
C ASP A 33 2.84 -21.76 4.25
N LEU A 34 2.62 -21.10 3.10
CA LEU A 34 2.45 -21.77 1.80
C LEU A 34 3.74 -22.36 1.23
N MET A 35 4.91 -21.87 1.68
CA MET A 35 6.23 -22.28 1.18
C MET A 35 7.15 -22.75 2.32
N PRO A 36 6.76 -23.81 3.05
CA PRO A 36 7.53 -24.31 4.19
C PRO A 36 8.93 -24.75 3.77
N GLY A 37 9.94 -24.36 4.55
CA GLY A 37 11.35 -24.65 4.25
C GLY A 37 11.99 -23.75 3.17
N ARG A 38 11.23 -22.82 2.56
CA ARG A 38 11.72 -21.87 1.53
C ARG A 38 11.36 -20.43 1.86
N ALA A 39 11.52 -20.02 3.12
CA ALA A 39 11.17 -18.68 3.59
C ALA A 39 11.81 -17.55 2.76
N GLY A 40 13.05 -17.72 2.27
CA GLY A 40 13.70 -16.74 1.40
C GLY A 40 13.00 -16.54 0.05
N SER A 41 12.46 -17.62 -0.54
CA SER A 41 11.68 -17.54 -1.79
C SER A 41 10.32 -16.89 -1.55
N ALA A 42 9.65 -17.22 -0.43
CA ALA A 42 8.40 -16.58 -0.03
C ALA A 42 8.55 -15.06 0.13
N THR A 43 9.59 -14.61 0.86
CA THR A 43 9.88 -13.20 1.05
C THR A 43 10.20 -12.50 -0.27
N THR A 44 11.00 -13.13 -1.13
CA THR A 44 11.31 -12.57 -2.46
C THR A 44 10.06 -12.40 -3.31
N LEU A 45 9.16 -13.38 -3.34
CA LEU A 45 7.91 -13.27 -4.09
C LEU A 45 7.02 -12.17 -3.50
N PHE A 46 6.85 -12.16 -2.19
CA PHE A 46 6.04 -11.15 -1.51
C PHE A 46 6.55 -9.72 -1.78
N THR A 47 7.86 -9.47 -1.62
CA THR A 47 8.44 -8.14 -1.85
C THR A 47 8.41 -7.73 -3.32
N ASN A 48 8.61 -8.66 -4.26
CA ASN A 48 8.43 -8.39 -5.68
C ASN A 48 6.98 -8.02 -5.99
N SER A 49 5.99 -8.74 -5.44
CA SER A 49 4.57 -8.42 -5.63
C SER A 49 4.20 -7.04 -5.08
N ILE A 50 4.67 -6.68 -3.88
CA ILE A 50 4.48 -5.32 -3.33
C ILE A 50 5.10 -4.27 -4.26
N SER A 51 6.34 -4.48 -4.71
CA SER A 51 7.03 -3.53 -5.59
C SER A 51 6.32 -3.37 -6.94
N THR A 52 5.87 -4.48 -7.54
CA THR A 52 5.06 -4.45 -8.78
C THR A 52 3.76 -3.67 -8.56
N GLY A 53 3.06 -3.90 -7.45
CA GLY A 53 1.85 -3.16 -7.11
C GLY A 53 2.10 -1.65 -7.01
N VAL A 54 3.16 -1.24 -6.32
CA VAL A 54 3.56 0.19 -6.21
C VAL A 54 3.87 0.81 -7.56
N ILE A 55 4.58 0.09 -8.45
CA ILE A 55 4.88 0.57 -9.80
C ILE A 55 3.59 0.80 -10.59
N LEU A 56 2.68 -0.18 -10.60
CA LEU A 56 1.40 -0.07 -11.32
C LEU A 56 0.53 1.05 -10.75
N ALA A 57 0.42 1.16 -9.42
CA ALA A 57 -0.30 2.23 -8.76
C ALA A 57 0.26 3.62 -9.11
N GLY A 58 1.58 3.75 -9.18
CA GLY A 58 2.24 4.99 -9.60
C GLY A 58 1.92 5.38 -11.04
N VAL A 59 1.91 4.42 -11.97
CA VAL A 59 1.52 4.66 -13.37
C VAL A 59 0.06 5.12 -13.47
N ILE A 60 -0.85 4.43 -12.80
CA ILE A 60 -2.28 4.77 -12.81
C ILE A 60 -2.50 6.15 -12.17
N GLN A 61 -1.84 6.41 -11.04
CA GLN A 61 -1.91 7.69 -10.33
C GLN A 61 -1.41 8.85 -11.21
N GLY A 62 -0.29 8.66 -11.92
CA GLY A 62 0.23 9.65 -12.87
C GLY A 62 -0.75 9.92 -14.01
N ALA A 63 -1.29 8.87 -14.63
CA ALA A 63 -2.25 8.99 -15.72
C ALA A 63 -3.54 9.71 -15.29
N LEU A 64 -4.12 9.31 -14.15
CA LEU A 64 -5.33 9.95 -13.61
C LEU A 64 -5.10 11.41 -13.26
N SER A 65 -3.98 11.71 -12.61
CA SER A 65 -3.61 13.08 -12.24
C SER A 65 -3.45 13.97 -13.47
N GLN A 66 -2.89 13.45 -14.56
CA GLN A 66 -2.67 14.20 -15.80
C GLN A 66 -3.98 14.43 -16.58
N SER A 67 -4.86 13.43 -16.65
CA SER A 67 -6.08 13.50 -17.46
C SER A 67 -7.27 14.14 -16.74
N TYR A 68 -7.38 13.98 -15.43
CA TYR A 68 -8.58 14.35 -14.65
C TYR A 68 -8.27 15.18 -13.40
N GLY A 69 -7.01 15.53 -13.17
CA GLY A 69 -6.55 16.29 -12.00
C GLY A 69 -6.39 15.43 -10.74
N HIS A 70 -5.68 15.98 -9.74
CA HIS A 70 -5.24 15.24 -8.55
C HIS A 70 -6.37 14.63 -7.70
N ALA A 71 -7.56 15.23 -7.69
CA ALA A 71 -8.68 14.74 -6.90
C ALA A 71 -9.16 13.34 -7.34
N SER A 72 -9.01 13.00 -8.62
CA SER A 72 -9.44 11.72 -9.20
C SER A 72 -8.66 10.51 -8.66
N VAL A 73 -7.41 10.73 -8.24
CA VAL A 73 -6.53 9.69 -7.70
C VAL A 73 -7.09 9.08 -6.41
N TYR A 74 -7.67 9.91 -5.55
CA TYR A 74 -8.18 9.49 -4.23
C TYR A 74 -9.38 8.53 -4.30
N TRP A 75 -10.01 8.38 -5.46
CA TRP A 75 -11.09 7.41 -5.66
C TRP A 75 -10.68 6.29 -6.62
N GLY A 76 -9.72 6.54 -7.51
CA GLY A 76 -9.30 5.57 -8.54
C GLY A 76 -8.13 4.66 -8.14
N VAL A 77 -7.30 5.06 -7.18
CA VAL A 77 -6.11 4.31 -6.73
C VAL A 77 -6.12 4.03 -5.23
N ALA A 78 -6.88 4.81 -4.47
CA ALA A 78 -7.00 4.65 -3.02
C ALA A 78 -7.75 3.37 -2.63
#